data_AF-A0A3E0P058-F1
#
_entry.id   AF-A0A3E0P058-F1
#
_cell.length_a   1.000
_cell.length_b   1.000
_cell.length_c   1.000
_cell.angle_alpha   90.00
_cell.angle_beta   90.00
_cell.angle_gamma   90.00
#
_symmetry.space_group_name_H-M   'P 1'
#
loop_
_entity.id
_entity.type
_entity.pdbx_description
1 polymer ?
#
loop_
_entity_poly.entity_id
_entity_poly.type
_entity_poly.pdbx_seq_one_letter_code
_entity_poly.pdbx_strand_id
1 'polypeptide(L)'
;DESGWSRDIRWHKRDAEGNWTATEIHREARNATIYGLATGDLDGDGVTDVVAVTDDADLLMFRGEGGGRFSRIENSLTEPTFTCTGRAVELDDLDGDGRDELTVTFAGEPAVVPGVGSFPGCTNEGSIRVWSPGPIEKIAAEP
;
A
#
# COMPACT_ATOMS: atom_id res chain seq x y z
N ASP A 1 2.91 -19.90 6.79
CA ASP A 1 2.78 -20.18 8.24
C ASP A 1 1.81 -21.35 8.42
N GLU A 2 1.90 -22.08 9.52
CA GLU A 2 1.13 -23.32 9.78
C GLU A 2 -0.36 -23.07 10.09
N SER A 3 -0.82 -21.83 9.93
CA SER A 3 -2.14 -21.36 10.33
C SER A 3 -3.19 -21.48 9.22
N GLY A 4 -2.76 -21.62 7.95
CA GLY A 4 -3.63 -21.60 6.77
C GLY A 4 -4.14 -20.20 6.38
N TRP A 5 -3.83 -19.17 7.18
CA TRP A 5 -4.19 -17.78 6.90
C TRP A 5 -3.10 -17.15 6.04
N SER A 6 -3.48 -16.62 4.88
CA SER A 6 -2.61 -15.76 4.09
C SER A 6 -2.96 -14.29 4.29
N ARG A 7 -1.94 -13.44 4.26
CA ARG A 7 -2.07 -11.99 4.18
C ARG A 7 -1.62 -11.59 2.79
N ASP A 8 -2.53 -11.68 1.86
CA ASP A 8 -2.23 -11.54 0.44
C ASP A 8 -3.21 -10.62 -0.26
N ILE A 9 -2.70 -10.03 -1.35
CA ILE A 9 -3.48 -9.27 -2.30
C ILE A 9 -3.68 -10.19 -3.50
N ARG A 10 -4.93 -10.42 -3.89
CA ARG A 10 -5.26 -11.30 -5.02
C ARG A 10 -6.18 -10.60 -6.00
N TRP A 11 -5.89 -10.75 -7.28
CA TRP A 11 -6.79 -10.37 -8.34
C TRP A 11 -7.68 -11.57 -8.71
N HIS A 12 -8.99 -11.40 -8.55
CA HIS A 12 -9.98 -12.39 -8.94
C HIS A 12 -10.64 -11.97 -10.27
N LYS A 13 -10.55 -12.82 -11.28
CA LYS A 13 -11.17 -12.59 -12.59
C LYS A 13 -12.19 -13.67 -12.88
N ARG A 14 -13.35 -13.26 -13.38
CA ARG A 14 -14.37 -14.16 -13.91
C ARG A 14 -14.21 -14.29 -15.43
N ASP A 15 -14.18 -15.51 -15.95
CA ASP A 15 -14.21 -15.77 -17.39
C ASP A 15 -15.64 -15.64 -17.96
N ALA A 16 -15.77 -15.81 -19.29
CA ALA A 16 -17.05 -15.67 -19.99
C ALA A 16 -18.04 -16.80 -19.62
N GLU A 17 -17.51 -17.96 -19.27
CA GLU A 17 -18.24 -19.15 -18.83
C GLU A 17 -18.67 -19.05 -17.36
N GLY A 18 -18.14 -18.06 -16.64
CA GLY A 18 -18.51 -17.72 -15.28
C GLY A 18 -17.62 -18.33 -14.19
N ASN A 19 -16.51 -18.98 -14.56
CA ASN A 19 -15.52 -19.51 -13.61
C ASN A 19 -14.62 -18.40 -13.09
N TRP A 20 -14.20 -18.54 -11.83
CA TRP A 20 -13.28 -17.61 -11.18
C TRP A 20 -11.84 -18.14 -11.21
N THR A 21 -10.91 -17.30 -11.62
CA THR A 21 -9.47 -17.50 -11.43
C THR A 21 -8.94 -16.45 -10.47
N ALA A 22 -7.89 -16.80 -9.72
CA ALA A 22 -7.22 -15.89 -8.80
C ALA A 22 -5.72 -15.88 -9.10
N THR A 23 -5.15 -14.69 -9.20
CA THR A 23 -3.71 -14.47 -9.30
C THR A 23 -3.24 -13.74 -8.05
N GLU A 24 -2.19 -14.25 -7.41
CA GLU A 24 -1.54 -13.58 -6.29
C GLU A 24 -0.74 -12.39 -6.82
N ILE A 25 -1.06 -11.19 -6.32
CA ILE A 25 -0.31 -9.96 -6.58
C ILE A 25 0.84 -9.86 -5.58
N HIS A 26 0.54 -10.11 -4.31
CA HIS A 26 1.52 -10.04 -3.22
C HIS A 26 1.14 -10.96 -2.08
N ARG A 27 2.16 -11.48 -1.40
CA ARG A 27 2.03 -12.22 -0.16
C ARG A 27 2.94 -11.59 0.88
N GLU A 28 2.33 -11.09 1.94
CA GLU A 28 3.05 -10.41 3.00
C GLU A 28 3.82 -11.40 3.87
N ALA A 29 5.15 -11.34 3.78
CA ALA A 29 6.06 -12.24 4.47
C ALA A 29 6.46 -11.74 5.86
N ARG A 30 6.31 -10.45 6.14
CA ARG A 30 6.74 -9.79 7.39
C ARG A 30 5.74 -9.96 8.54
N ASN A 31 4.69 -10.78 8.34
CA ASN A 31 3.59 -10.98 9.29
C ASN A 31 2.79 -9.70 9.60
N ALA A 32 2.95 -8.65 8.78
CA ALA A 32 2.18 -7.41 8.83
C ALA A 32 0.77 -7.62 8.26
N THR A 33 -0.22 -6.99 8.87
CA THR A 33 -1.61 -7.02 8.41
C THR A 33 -1.85 -5.93 7.39
N ILE A 34 -2.45 -6.25 6.24
CA ILE A 34 -2.90 -5.26 5.27
C ILE A 34 -4.23 -4.68 5.75
N TYR A 35 -4.30 -3.37 5.98
CA TYR A 35 -5.50 -2.69 6.52
C TYR A 35 -6.27 -1.88 5.47
N GLY A 36 -5.57 -1.26 4.54
CA GLY A 36 -6.18 -0.47 3.47
C GLY A 36 -5.65 -0.89 2.11
N LEU A 37 -6.48 -0.74 1.09
CA LEU A 37 -6.14 -0.94 -0.31
C LEU A 37 -6.89 0.09 -1.16
N ALA A 38 -6.20 0.67 -2.14
CA ALA A 38 -6.72 1.59 -3.13
C ALA A 38 -6.22 1.19 -4.53
N THR A 39 -6.94 1.66 -5.55
CA THR A 39 -6.62 1.46 -6.95
C THR A 39 -6.78 2.77 -7.70
N GLY A 40 -5.87 3.05 -8.64
CA GLY A 40 -5.77 4.34 -9.32
C GLY A 40 -4.73 4.29 -10.43
N ASP A 41 -4.30 5.41 -10.96
CA ASP A 41 -3.26 5.55 -11.98
C ASP A 41 -2.12 6.42 -11.45
N LEU A 42 -1.14 5.80 -10.77
CA LEU A 42 -0.07 6.53 -10.07
C LEU A 42 0.95 7.13 -11.03
N ASP A 43 1.09 6.54 -12.22
CA ASP A 43 2.12 6.93 -13.19
C ASP A 43 1.57 7.61 -14.46
N GLY A 44 0.25 7.65 -14.62
CA GLY A 44 -0.46 8.36 -15.68
C GLY A 44 -0.49 7.60 -17.00
N ASP A 45 -0.25 6.29 -16.98
CA ASP A 45 -0.22 5.46 -18.19
C ASP A 45 -1.60 4.93 -18.61
N GLY A 46 -2.64 5.21 -17.80
CA GLY A 46 -4.01 4.77 -18.00
C GLY A 46 -4.28 3.32 -17.58
N VAL A 47 -3.31 2.65 -16.95
CA VAL A 47 -3.44 1.31 -16.41
C VAL A 47 -3.59 1.37 -14.89
N THR A 48 -4.60 0.66 -14.36
CA THR A 48 -4.86 0.65 -12.93
C THR A 48 -3.73 -0.01 -12.13
N ASP A 49 -3.15 0.77 -11.22
CA ASP A 49 -2.22 0.41 -10.17
C ASP A 49 -2.95 -0.01 -8.88
N VAL A 50 -2.21 -0.60 -7.96
CA VAL A 50 -2.69 -1.01 -6.63
C VAL A 50 -1.75 -0.48 -5.56
N VAL A 51 -2.30 0.16 -4.53
CA VAL A 51 -1.56 0.51 -3.32
C VAL A 51 -2.25 -0.09 -2.11
N ALA A 52 -1.48 -0.64 -1.20
CA ALA A 52 -1.96 -1.10 0.08
C ALA A 52 -1.12 -0.53 1.22
N VAL A 53 -1.74 -0.41 2.39
CA VAL A 53 -1.05 0.04 3.60
C VAL A 53 -1.17 -1.03 4.68
N THR A 54 -0.06 -1.28 5.38
CA THR A 54 0.01 -2.27 6.45
C THR A 54 -0.11 -1.64 7.83
N ASP A 55 -0.37 -2.51 8.82
CA ASP A 55 -0.47 -2.16 10.24
C ASP A 55 0.84 -1.64 10.85
N ASP A 56 1.99 -1.94 10.23
CA ASP A 56 3.30 -1.39 10.54
C ASP A 56 3.69 -0.17 9.67
N ALA A 57 2.70 0.44 9.01
CA ALA A 57 2.82 1.66 8.21
C ALA A 57 3.71 1.55 6.96
N ASP A 58 3.94 0.33 6.45
CA ASP A 58 4.54 0.15 5.12
C ASP A 58 3.49 0.38 4.01
N LEU A 59 3.96 0.92 2.90
CA LEU A 59 3.18 1.10 1.68
C LEU A 59 3.61 0.06 0.65
N LEU A 60 2.69 -0.82 0.28
CA LEU A 60 2.90 -1.80 -0.77
C LEU A 60 2.31 -1.24 -2.06
N MET A 61 3.17 -0.83 -2.99
CA MET A 61 2.76 -0.25 -4.27
C MET A 61 3.03 -1.22 -5.41
N PHE A 62 2.07 -1.35 -6.33
CA PHE A 62 2.13 -2.25 -7.47
C PHE A 62 1.66 -1.53 -8.71
N ARG A 63 2.53 -1.45 -9.70
CA ARG A 63 2.19 -0.92 -11.01
C ARG A 63 1.37 -1.95 -11.80
N GLY A 64 0.27 -1.52 -12.42
CA GLY A 64 -0.49 -2.30 -13.38
C GLY A 64 0.26 -2.44 -14.71
N GLU A 65 0.33 -3.66 -15.24
CA GLU A 65 0.89 -3.93 -16.57
C GLU A 65 -0.20 -4.24 -17.61
N GLY A 66 -1.47 -4.08 -17.22
CA GLY A 66 -2.62 -4.50 -18.00
C GLY A 66 -2.86 -6.01 -17.92
N GLY A 67 -4.07 -6.43 -18.29
CA GLY A 67 -4.46 -7.85 -18.24
C GLY A 67 -4.41 -8.47 -16.83
N GLY A 68 -4.43 -7.62 -15.79
CA GLY A 68 -4.33 -7.96 -14.37
C GLY A 68 -2.99 -8.57 -13.94
N ARG A 69 -1.92 -8.18 -14.63
CA ARG A 69 -0.55 -8.34 -14.18
C ARG A 69 -0.11 -7.09 -13.42
N PHE A 70 0.73 -7.29 -12.41
CA PHE A 70 1.22 -6.23 -11.54
C PHE A 70 2.70 -6.43 -11.23
N SER A 71 3.45 -5.35 -11.16
CA SER A 71 4.87 -5.33 -10.79
C SER A 71 5.04 -4.51 -9.51
N ARG A 72 5.72 -5.07 -8.51
CA ARG A 72 5.99 -4.38 -7.24
C ARG A 72 6.93 -3.20 -7.49
N ILE A 73 6.54 -2.03 -6.98
CA ILE A 73 7.37 -0.84 -6.97
C ILE A 73 8.23 -0.94 -5.71
N GLU A 74 9.50 -1.33 -5.88
CA GLU A 74 10.49 -1.29 -4.82
C GLU A 74 10.84 0.20 -4.54
N ASN A 75 11.27 0.57 -3.33
CA ASN A 75 11.34 1.96 -2.84
C ASN A 75 9.97 2.58 -2.53
N SER A 76 9.27 2.00 -1.55
CA SER A 76 8.07 2.64 -1.03
C SER A 76 8.39 3.97 -0.36
N LEU A 77 7.47 4.93 -0.51
CA LEU A 77 7.43 6.15 0.28
C LEU A 77 7.51 5.76 1.75
N THR A 78 8.71 5.80 2.32
CA THR A 78 8.95 5.30 3.66
C THR A 78 8.77 6.45 4.62
N GLU A 79 7.61 6.51 5.28
CA GLU A 79 7.51 7.30 6.50
C GLU A 79 8.32 6.58 7.59
N PRO A 80 9.32 7.25 8.18
CA PRO A 80 10.22 6.62 9.11
C PRO A 80 9.58 6.60 10.50
N THR A 81 8.53 5.81 10.72
CA THR A 81 8.14 5.49 12.10
C THR A 81 7.45 4.14 12.20
N PHE A 82 8.21 3.13 12.63
CA PHE A 82 7.74 1.82 13.13
C PHE A 82 6.77 1.91 14.34
N THR A 83 6.25 3.11 14.64
CA THR A 83 5.36 3.39 15.77
C THR A 83 3.99 3.89 15.32
N CYS A 84 3.77 4.05 14.00
CA CYS A 84 2.48 4.35 13.40
C CYS A 84 1.81 3.09 12.81
N THR A 85 0.48 3.12 12.74
CA THR A 85 -0.35 2.13 12.07
C THR A 85 -1.04 2.78 10.87
N GLY A 86 -0.74 2.30 9.66
CA GLY A 86 -1.47 2.75 8.48
C GLY A 86 -2.88 2.19 8.45
N ARG A 87 -3.89 3.02 8.16
CA ARG A 87 -5.31 2.63 8.32
C ARG A 87 -6.09 2.60 7.03
N ALA A 88 -5.90 3.60 6.19
CA ALA A 88 -6.60 3.76 4.94
C ALA A 88 -5.67 4.44 3.95
N VAL A 89 -5.93 4.15 2.69
CA VAL A 89 -5.22 4.69 1.53
C VAL A 89 -6.28 5.03 0.48
N GLU A 90 -6.09 6.14 -0.23
CA GLU A 90 -6.91 6.60 -1.35
C GLU A 90 -5.99 7.13 -2.46
N LEU A 91 -6.43 6.96 -3.71
CA LEU A 91 -5.76 7.49 -4.92
C LEU A 91 -6.74 8.39 -5.68
N ASP A 92 -6.30 9.61 -5.99
CA ASP A 92 -7.08 10.56 -6.80
C ASP A 92 -6.15 11.62 -7.41
N ASP A 93 -6.47 12.15 -8.58
CA ASP A 93 -5.73 13.23 -9.26
C ASP A 93 -6.07 14.57 -8.59
N LEU A 94 -5.33 14.90 -7.52
CA LEU A 94 -5.63 16.05 -6.68
C LEU A 94 -5.04 17.35 -7.24
N ASP A 95 -3.94 17.27 -7.97
CA ASP A 95 -3.27 18.42 -8.58
C ASP A 95 -3.65 18.68 -10.06
N GLY A 96 -4.33 17.73 -10.69
CA GLY A 96 -4.87 17.84 -12.05
C GLY A 96 -3.83 17.57 -13.14
N ASP A 97 -2.74 16.88 -12.82
CA ASP A 97 -1.66 16.57 -13.77
C ASP A 97 -1.82 15.23 -14.50
N GLY A 98 -2.89 14.50 -14.18
CA GLY A 98 -3.24 13.23 -14.79
C GLY A 98 -2.55 12.02 -14.16
N ARG A 99 -1.93 12.17 -12.98
CA ARG A 99 -1.43 11.09 -12.14
C ARG A 99 -2.07 11.20 -10.76
N ASP A 100 -2.44 10.06 -10.18
CA ASP A 100 -3.09 10.05 -8.88
C ASP A 100 -2.09 10.32 -7.74
N GLU A 101 -2.48 11.22 -6.84
CA GLU A 101 -1.85 11.42 -5.54
C GLU A 101 -2.23 10.31 -4.57
N LEU A 102 -1.28 9.96 -3.71
CA LEU A 102 -1.47 8.99 -2.64
C LEU A 102 -1.85 9.68 -1.34
N THR A 103 -3.08 9.47 -0.86
CA THR A 103 -3.54 9.93 0.47
C THR A 103 -3.57 8.79 1.46
N VAL A 104 -2.87 8.90 2.58
CA VAL A 104 -2.82 7.84 3.62
C VAL A 104 -3.13 8.41 4.99
N THR A 105 -4.01 7.73 5.73
CA THR A 105 -4.28 8.03 7.13
C THR A 105 -3.44 7.12 8.02
N PHE A 106 -2.71 7.70 8.96
CA PHE A 106 -1.99 6.96 10.00
C PHE A 106 -2.67 7.16 11.34
N ALA A 107 -2.69 6.13 12.17
CA ALA A 107 -3.15 6.20 13.55
C ALA A 107 -2.07 5.65 14.47
N GLY A 108 -2.08 6.09 15.72
CA GLY A 108 -1.19 5.59 16.75
C GLY A 108 -1.20 6.58 17.91
N GLU A 109 -1.51 6.09 19.11
CA GLU A 109 -1.37 6.90 20.32
C GLU A 109 0.06 6.75 20.84
N PRO A 110 0.65 7.78 21.46
CA PRO A 110 1.81 7.57 22.29
C PRO A 110 1.43 6.56 23.39
N ALA A 111 2.03 5.37 23.34
CA ALA A 111 1.91 4.44 24.45
C ALA A 111 2.62 5.05 25.66
N VAL A 112 1.88 5.74 26.52
CA VAL A 112 2.37 6.15 27.83
C VAL A 112 2.27 4.94 28.73
N VAL A 113 3.39 4.25 28.94
CA VAL A 113 3.45 3.18 29.93
C VAL A 113 3.81 3.80 31.28
N PRO A 114 2.94 3.72 32.31
CA PRO A 114 3.25 4.26 33.63
C PRO A 114 4.55 3.66 34.16
N GLY A 115 5.53 4.52 34.47
CA GLY A 115 6.84 4.12 35.00
C GLY A 115 7.92 3.78 33.98
N VAL A 116 7.62 3.78 32.67
CA VAL A 116 8.59 3.47 31.60
C VAL A 116 8.87 4.67 30.67
N GLY A 117 8.00 5.69 30.71
CA GLY A 117 8.14 6.92 29.93
C GLY A 117 7.35 6.91 28.61
N SER A 118 7.38 8.03 27.89
CA SER A 118 6.82 8.10 26.54
C SER A 118 7.77 7.41 25.58
N PHE A 119 7.30 6.39 24.87
CA PHE A 119 7.95 6.01 23.63
C PHE A 119 7.81 7.17 22.64
N PRO A 120 8.72 7.33 21.66
CA PRO A 120 8.44 8.17 20.51
C PRO A 120 7.20 7.58 19.83
N GLY A 121 6.01 8.07 20.21
CA GLY A 121 4.75 7.63 19.66
C GLY A 121 4.72 7.90 18.16
N CYS A 122 3.66 7.45 17.50
CA CYS A 122 3.33 7.96 16.18
C CYS A 122 3.17 9.48 16.29
N THR A 123 4.22 10.26 15.96
CA THR A 123 4.18 11.74 16.03
C THR A 123 3.15 12.34 15.08
N ASN A 124 2.59 11.49 14.23
CA ASN A 124 1.57 11.79 13.27
C ASN A 124 0.15 11.79 13.90
N GLU A 125 -0.10 11.32 15.14
CA GLU A 125 -1.36 11.54 15.92
C GLU A 125 -2.72 11.47 15.16
N GLY A 126 -2.87 10.64 14.13
CA GLY A 126 -4.09 10.65 13.29
C GLY A 126 -3.99 11.48 12.00
N SER A 127 -2.79 11.90 11.61
CA SER A 127 -2.55 12.76 10.45
C SER A 127 -2.85 12.02 9.16
N ILE A 128 -3.29 12.80 8.20
CA ILE A 128 -3.37 12.42 6.80
C ILE A 128 -2.11 12.95 6.12
N ARG A 129 -1.43 12.08 5.37
CA ARG A 129 -0.32 12.45 4.50
C ARG A 129 -0.74 12.29 3.06
N VAL A 130 -0.30 13.21 2.22
CA VAL A 130 -0.54 13.21 0.78
C VAL A 130 0.81 13.25 0.09
N TRP A 131 1.05 12.34 -0.85
CA TRP A 131 2.24 12.32 -1.69
C TRP A 131 1.87 12.43 -3.16
N SER A 132 2.57 13.31 -3.87
CA SER A 132 2.69 13.29 -5.32
C SER A 132 3.99 12.55 -5.65
N PRO A 133 3.94 11.24 -5.98
CA PRO A 133 5.15 10.42 -6.14
C PRO A 133 6.04 10.84 -7.32
N GLY A 134 5.54 11.73 -8.20
CA GLY A 134 6.23 12.10 -9.43
C GLY A 134 6.28 10.92 -10.41
N PRO A 135 7.19 10.95 -11.40
CA PRO A 135 7.34 9.82 -12.33
C PRO A 135 7.81 8.56 -11.59
N ILE A 136 6.97 7.54 -11.55
CA ILE A 136 7.36 6.21 -11.06
C ILE A 136 8.11 5.50 -12.19
N GLU A 137 9.40 5.82 -12.35
CA GLU A 137 10.21 5.14 -13.36
C GLU A 137 10.41 3.66 -13.00
N LYS A 138 10.43 2.82 -14.05
CA LYS A 138 10.82 1.41 -13.99
C LYS A 138 12.05 1.25 -13.10
N ILE A 139 11.88 0.60 -11.96
CA ILE A 139 13.02 -0.13 -11.39
C ILE A 139 13.17 -1.34 -12.29
N ALA A 140 14.15 -1.25 -13.20
CA ALA A 140 14.60 -2.41 -13.93
C ALA A 140 14.87 -3.51 -12.89
N ALA A 141 14.22 -4.66 -13.07
CA ALA A 141 14.66 -5.87 -12.40
C ALA A 141 16.16 -6.01 -12.72
N GLU A 142 17.03 -5.76 -11.74
CA GLU A 142 18.42 -6.11 -11.90
C GLU A 142 18.51 -7.65 -12.05
N PRO A 143 19.39 -8.15 -12.93
CA PRO A 143 19.40 -9.53 -13.40
C PRO A 143 19.66 -10.58 -12.32
#